data_AF-A0AA43DGI6-F1
#
_entry.id   AF-A0AA43DGI6-F1
#
_cell.length_a   1.000
_cell.length_b   1.000
_cell.length_c   1.000
_cell.angle_alpha   90.00
_cell.angle_beta   90.00
_cell.angle_gamma   90.00
#
_symmetry.space_group_name_H-M   'P 1'
#
loop_
_entity.id
_entity.type
_entity.pdbx_description
1 polymer ?
#
loop_
_entity_poly.entity_id
_entity_poly.type
_entity_poly.pdbx_seq_one_letter_code
_entity_poly.pdbx_strand_id
1 'polypeptide(L)' 'MGKKFKDASAFYLDVLEMQRSDLRRWLKKARAIQWDYKNLIRRKGRLERLT' A
#
# COMPACT_ATOMS: atom_id res chain seq x y z
N MET A 1 8.60 2.57 12.51
CA MET A 1 9.19 1.68 11.50
C MET A 1 8.75 0.24 11.76
N GLY A 2 7.74 -0.26 11.06
CA GLY A 2 7.47 -1.70 10.88
C GLY A 2 7.53 -2.64 12.10
N LYS A 3 7.41 -2.16 13.34
CA LYS A 3 7.75 -2.97 14.53
C LYS A 3 6.79 -4.14 14.78
N LYS A 4 5.62 -4.13 14.12
CA LYS A 4 4.58 -5.17 14.26
C LYS A 4 4.10 -5.75 12.93
N PHE A 5 4.10 -4.94 11.86
CA PHE A 5 3.65 -5.35 10.53
C PHE A 5 4.61 -4.80 9.47
N LYS A 6 4.97 -5.64 8.50
CA LYS A 6 5.79 -5.24 7.36
C LYS A 6 4.94 -4.36 6.44
N ASP A 7 5.36 -3.12 6.23
CA ASP A 7 4.72 -2.16 5.34
C ASP A 7 5.72 -1.67 4.28
N ALA A 8 5.18 -1.21 3.15
CA ALA A 8 5.97 -0.63 2.06
C ALA A 8 5.97 0.90 2.17
N SER A 9 6.40 1.41 3.33
CA SER A 9 6.45 2.86 3.60
C SER A 9 7.76 3.45 3.06
N ALA A 10 7.64 4.61 2.41
CA ALA A 10 8.77 5.44 1.99
C ALA A 10 8.66 6.80 2.69
N PHE A 11 9.77 7.29 3.25
CA PHE A 11 9.86 8.57 3.92
C PHE A 11 10.71 9.52 3.08
N TYR A 12 10.26 10.76 2.93
CA TYR A 12 10.97 11.83 2.23
C TYR A 12 11.15 12.99 3.20
N LEU A 13 12.30 13.65 3.15
CA LEU A 13 12.58 14.83 3.96
C LEU A 13 12.08 16.10 3.26
N ASP A 14 12.04 16.08 1.93
CA ASP A 14 11.58 17.18 1.08
C ASP A 14 10.63 16.65 -0.02
N VAL A 15 9.70 17.50 -0.47
CA VAL A 15 8.80 17.22 -1.60
C VAL A 15 9.57 17.04 -2.91
N LEU A 16 10.74 17.66 -3.06
CA LEU A 16 11.60 17.54 -4.24
C LEU A 16 12.22 16.14 -4.41
N GLU A 17 12.38 15.38 -3.32
CA GLU A 17 12.86 14.00 -3.36
C GLU A 17 11.82 13.02 -3.92
N MET A 18 10.55 13.43 -3.95
CA MET A 18 9.45 12.58 -4.41
C MET A 18 9.43 12.47 -5.94
N GLN A 19 9.81 11.30 -6.46
CA GLN A 19 9.68 11.00 -7.89
C GLN A 19 8.21 10.83 -8.30
N ARG A 20 7.71 11.78 -9.11
CA ARG A 20 6.34 11.77 -9.65
C ARG A 20 6.01 10.51 -10.48
N SER A 21 7.00 9.92 -11.13
CA SER A 21 6.90 8.63 -11.85
C SER A 21 6.48 7.50 -10.91
N ASP A 22 7.15 7.39 -9.76
CA ASP A 22 6.91 6.35 -8.76
C ASP A 22 5.56 6.54 -8.09
N LEU A 23 5.19 7.77 -7.73
CA LEU A 23 3.88 8.09 -7.18
C LEU A 23 2.76 7.66 -8.12
N ARG A 24 2.83 8.04 -9.41
CA ARG A 24 1.85 7.63 -10.42
C ARG A 24 1.76 6.11 -10.54
N ARG A 25 2.90 5.42 -10.52
CA ARG A 25 2.95 3.95 -10.58
C ARG A 25 2.28 3.33 -9.36
N TRP A 26 2.52 3.84 -8.16
CA TRP A 26 1.91 3.34 -6.93
C TRP A 26 0.40 3.57 -6.92
N LEU A 27 -0.08 4.75 -7.32
CA LEU A 27 -1.50 5.04 -7.44
C LEU A 27 -2.20 4.11 -8.44
N LYS A 28 -1.56 3.85 -9.60
CA LYS A 28 -2.08 2.90 -10.58
C LYS A 28 -2.17 1.49 -10.01
N LYS A 29 -1.13 1.03 -9.31
CA LYS A 29 -1.12 -0.29 -8.65
C LYS A 29 -2.17 -0.38 -7.56
N ALA A 30 -2.32 0.65 -6.73
CA ALA A 30 -3.34 0.70 -5.70
C ALA A 30 -4.74 0.55 -6.32
N ARG A 31 -5.05 1.29 -7.39
CA ARG A 31 -6.34 1.17 -8.10
C ARG A 31 -6.54 -0.20 -8.76
N ALA A 32 -5.51 -0.78 -9.37
CA ALA A 32 -5.61 -2.04 -10.08
C ALA A 32 -5.59 -3.27 -9.16
N ILE A 33 -4.89 -3.19 -8.03
CA ILE A 33 -4.73 -4.27 -7.06
C ILE A 33 -5.50 -3.87 -5.81
N GLN A 34 -6.82 -4.03 -5.90
CA GLN A 34 -7.70 -3.80 -4.76
C GLN A 34 -7.68 -5.03 -3.86
N TRP A 35 -7.52 -4.79 -2.55
CA TRP A 35 -7.59 -5.84 -1.54
C TRP A 35 -8.87 -5.66 -0.74
N ASP A 36 -9.48 -6.78 -0.34
CA ASP A 36 -10.67 -6.79 0.49
C ASP A 36 -10.31 -6.51 1.95
N TYR A 37 -10.08 -5.24 2.26
CA TYR A 37 -9.84 -4.78 3.62
C TYR A 37 -11.07 -4.93 4.51
N LYS A 38 -12.29 -4.92 3.93
CA LYS A 38 -13.55 -5.05 4.68
C LYS A 38 -13.64 -6.38 5.42
N ASN A 39 -13.19 -7.48 4.80
CA ASN A 39 -13.21 -8.80 5.42
C ASN A 39 -11.89 -9.20 6.09
N LEU A 40 -10.92 -8.30 6.24
CA LEU A 40 -9.59 -8.61 6.81
C LEU A 40 -9.69 -9.20 8.23
N ILE A 41 -10.56 -8.63 9.08
CA ILE A 41 -10.78 -9.12 10.46
C ILE A 41 -11.37 -10.53 10.45
N ARG A 42 -12.39 -10.76 9.61
CA ARG A 42 -13.05 -12.08 9.46
C ARG A 42 -12.09 -13.14 8.96
N ARG A 43 -11.13 -12.74 8.11
CA ARG A 43 -10.08 -13.61 7.55
C ARG A 43 -8.82 -13.71 8.44
N LYS A 44 -8.89 -13.26 9.70
CA LYS A 44 -7.77 -13.30 10.67
C LYS A 44 -6.47 -12.69 10.10
N GLY A 45 -6.57 -11.60 9.35
CA GLY A 45 -5.41 -10.90 8.78
C GLY A 45 -4.98 -11.37 7.38
N ARG A 46 -5.67 -12.32 6.75
CA ARG A 46 -5.42 -12.69 5.35
C ARG A 46 -6.06 -11.69 4.39
N LEU A 47 -5.24 -11.05 3.56
CA LEU A 47 -5.68 -10.19 2.47
C LEU A 47 -6.02 -11.05 1.25
N GLU A 48 -7.22 -10.87 0.70
CA GLU A 48 -7.64 -11.46 -0.57
C GLU A 48 -7.88 -10.34 -1.58
N ARG A 49 -7.48 -10.58 -2.84
CA ARG A 49 -7.61 -9.60 -3.90
C ARG A 49 -9.08 -9.54 -4.32
N LEU A 50 -9.64 -8.34 -4.44
CA LEU A 50 -10.90 -8.13 -5.14
C LEU A 50 -10.63 -8.41 -6.63
N THR A 51 -11.37 -9.35 -7.18
CA THR A 51 -11.25 -9.73 -8.60
C THR A 51 -12.21 -8.90 -9.43
#